data_AF-A0A0M9ZHZ3-F1
#
_entry.id   AF-A0A0M9ZHZ3-F1
#
_cell.length_a   1.000
_cell.length_b   1.000
_cell.length_c   1.000
_cell.angle_alpha   90.00
_cell.angle_beta   90.00
_cell.angle_gamma   90.00
#
_symmetry.space_group_name_H-M   'P 1'
#
loop_
_entity.id
_entity.type
_entity.pdbx_description
1 polymer ?
#
loop_
_entity_poly.entity_id
_entity_poly.type
_entity_poly.pdbx_seq_one_letter_code
_entity_poly.pdbx_strand_id
1 'polypeptide(L)'
;MTGGEVSEAEMGLMGTIVEGDVIAVFRWGVIVDLGLSYVGLIDVLYIEDDDNYQVGDRVSCYLDCFDKQKRKFILRPPGQVPLAERLRRLKEQRGLSS
;
A
#
# COMPACT_ATOMS: atom_id res chain seq x y z
N MET A 1 -27.01 -11.96 -7.20
CA MET A 1 -25.60 -11.58 -7.42
C MET A 1 -25.29 -10.49 -6.41
N THR A 2 -24.81 -10.86 -5.23
CA THR A 2 -24.48 -9.89 -4.18
C THR A 2 -23.33 -9.02 -4.69
N GLY A 3 -23.66 -7.77 -4.97
CA GLY A 3 -22.70 -6.75 -5.34
C GLY A 3 -21.59 -6.74 -4.30
N GLY A 4 -20.37 -6.65 -4.78
CA GLY A 4 -19.19 -6.65 -3.97
C GLY A 4 -19.08 -5.42 -3.08
N GLU A 5 -19.79 -5.43 -1.96
CA GLU A 5 -19.78 -4.34 -0.98
C GLU A 5 -18.75 -4.64 0.09
N VAL A 6 -17.99 -3.61 0.44
CA VAL A 6 -17.12 -3.62 1.62
C VAL A 6 -18.02 -3.51 2.85
N SER A 7 -17.86 -4.40 3.81
CA SER A 7 -18.65 -4.43 5.04
C SER A 7 -18.37 -3.19 5.93
N GLU A 8 -19.31 -2.86 6.82
CA GLU A 8 -19.13 -1.76 7.78
C GLU A 8 -17.89 -1.95 8.66
N ALA A 9 -17.57 -3.20 9.02
CA ALA A 9 -16.37 -3.52 9.79
C ALA A 9 -15.09 -3.18 9.02
N GLU A 10 -15.03 -3.53 7.73
CA GLU A 10 -13.88 -3.21 6.87
C GLU A 10 -13.75 -1.72 6.60
N MET A 11 -14.88 -1.00 6.50
CA MET A 11 -14.86 0.46 6.43
C MET A 11 -14.28 1.09 7.70
N GLY A 12 -14.54 0.49 8.87
CA GLY A 12 -13.96 0.92 10.16
C GLY A 12 -12.45 0.72 10.26
N LEU A 13 -11.87 -0.16 9.43
CA LEU A 13 -10.41 -0.37 9.36
C LEU A 13 -9.71 0.66 8.47
N MET A 14 -10.44 1.46 7.68
CA MET A 14 -9.82 2.48 6.83
C MET A 14 -9.06 3.50 7.66
N GLY A 15 -7.84 3.82 7.24
CA GLY A 15 -6.89 4.67 7.96
C GLY A 15 -6.10 3.96 9.07
N THR A 16 -6.42 2.69 9.39
CA THR A 16 -5.69 1.90 10.38
C THR A 16 -4.59 1.04 9.75
N ILE A 17 -3.66 0.56 10.57
CA ILE A 17 -2.66 -0.42 10.13
C ILE A 17 -3.30 -1.80 10.17
N VAL A 18 -3.26 -2.49 9.03
CA VAL A 18 -3.66 -3.88 8.86
C VAL A 18 -2.43 -4.72 8.53
N GLU A 19 -2.45 -5.98 8.94
CA GLU A 19 -1.42 -6.95 8.58
C GLU A 19 -1.93 -7.86 7.48
N GLY A 20 -1.02 -8.36 6.65
CA GLY A 20 -1.35 -9.33 5.62
C GLY A 20 -0.13 -10.01 5.04
N ASP A 21 -0.38 -11.03 4.22
CA ASP A 21 0.65 -11.85 3.60
C ASP A 21 0.75 -11.51 2.10
N VAL A 22 1.97 -11.33 1.61
CA VAL A 22 2.22 -11.08 0.20
C VAL A 22 1.93 -12.37 -0.58
N ILE A 23 0.93 -12.32 -1.46
CA ILE A 23 0.52 -13.49 -2.27
C ILE A 23 0.98 -13.39 -3.72
N ALA A 24 1.30 -12.18 -4.21
CA ALA A 24 1.86 -11.98 -5.54
C ALA A 24 2.66 -10.68 -5.63
N VAL A 25 3.74 -10.71 -6.40
CA VAL A 25 4.59 -9.55 -6.67
C VAL A 25 4.65 -9.33 -8.17
N PHE A 26 4.28 -8.14 -8.61
CA PHE A 26 4.32 -7.72 -10.01
C PHE A 26 5.19 -6.48 -10.17
N ARG A 27 5.64 -6.22 -11.41
CA ARG A 27 6.40 -5.00 -11.73
C ARG A 27 5.64 -3.68 -11.45
N TRP A 28 4.31 -3.75 -11.35
CA TRP A 28 3.44 -2.59 -11.15
C TRP A 28 2.85 -2.54 -9.73
N GLY A 29 3.13 -3.53 -8.86
CA GLY A 29 2.63 -3.53 -7.49
C GLY A 29 2.65 -4.90 -6.83
N VAL A 30 2.33 -4.90 -5.54
CA VAL A 30 2.33 -6.10 -4.69
C VAL A 30 0.90 -6.37 -4.23
N ILE A 31 0.46 -7.62 -4.33
CA ILE A 31 -0.83 -8.08 -3.86
C ILE A 31 -0.66 -8.74 -2.51
N VAL A 32 -1.46 -8.27 -1.55
CA VAL A 32 -1.42 -8.71 -0.16
C VAL A 32 -2.79 -9.29 0.21
N ASP A 33 -2.81 -10.48 0.80
CA ASP A 33 -3.99 -11.02 1.44
C ASP A 33 -4.11 -10.45 2.85
N LEU A 34 -5.22 -9.75 3.12
CA LEU A 34 -5.50 -9.09 4.39
C LEU A 34 -6.47 -9.92 5.27
N GLY A 35 -6.94 -11.07 4.78
CA GLY A 35 -8.05 -11.81 5.42
C GLY A 35 -9.39 -11.08 5.35
N LEU A 36 -9.53 -10.10 4.45
CA LEU A 36 -10.74 -9.32 4.20
C LEU A 36 -11.48 -9.83 2.94
N SER A 37 -12.62 -9.25 2.64
CA SER A 37 -13.44 -9.56 1.46
C SER A 37 -12.72 -9.33 0.13
N TYR A 38 -11.70 -8.47 0.14
CA TYR A 38 -10.86 -8.16 -1.01
C TYR A 38 -9.39 -8.13 -0.63
N VAL A 39 -8.55 -8.44 -1.62
CA VAL A 39 -7.09 -8.32 -1.48
C VAL A 39 -6.65 -6.85 -1.46
N GLY A 40 -5.52 -6.61 -0.81
CA GLY A 40 -4.81 -5.35 -0.84
C GLY A 40 -3.87 -5.24 -2.04
N LEU A 41 -3.64 -4.01 -2.48
CA LEU A 41 -2.67 -3.62 -3.50
C LEU A 41 -1.77 -2.54 -2.93
N ILE A 42 -0.47 -2.83 -2.84
CA ILE A 42 0.57 -1.81 -2.70
C ILE A 42 0.99 -1.42 -4.12
N ASP A 43 0.75 -0.17 -4.50
CA ASP A 43 1.15 0.34 -5.82
C ASP A 43 2.68 0.50 -5.89
N VAL A 44 3.28 0.28 -7.06
CA VAL A 44 4.72 0.48 -7.28
C VAL A 44 5.19 1.88 -6.90
N LEU A 45 4.30 2.88 -6.92
CA LEU A 45 4.62 4.24 -6.48
C LEU A 45 5.04 4.36 -5.01
N TYR A 46 4.80 3.34 -4.20
CA TYR A 46 5.26 3.27 -2.81
C TYR A 46 6.56 2.45 -2.66
N ILE A 47 6.95 1.67 -3.65
CA ILE A 47 8.04 0.70 -3.55
C ILE A 47 9.36 1.34 -3.99
N GLU A 48 10.39 1.27 -3.13
CA GLU A 48 11.75 1.73 -3.45
C GLU A 48 12.57 0.63 -4.13
N ASP A 49 13.68 0.98 -4.79
CA ASP A 49 14.54 0.02 -5.51
C ASP A 49 15.18 -1.02 -4.56
N ASP A 50 15.33 -0.69 -3.29
CA ASP A 50 15.83 -1.57 -2.22
C ASP A 50 14.73 -2.34 -1.48
N ASP A 51 13.45 -2.03 -1.72
CA ASP A 51 12.33 -2.77 -1.17
C ASP A 51 12.13 -4.08 -1.94
N ASN A 52 12.51 -5.19 -1.31
CA ASN A 52 12.41 -6.51 -1.91
C ASN A 52 11.26 -7.32 -1.29
N TYR A 53 10.04 -7.10 -1.78
CA TYR A 53 8.88 -7.91 -1.41
C TYR A 53 8.95 -9.30 -2.06
N GLN A 54 8.72 -10.35 -1.26
CA GLN A 54 8.64 -11.74 -1.71
C GLN A 54 7.29 -12.35 -1.36
N VAL A 55 6.87 -13.33 -2.16
CA VAL A 55 5.65 -14.10 -1.86
C VAL A 55 5.87 -14.89 -0.57
N GLY A 56 4.93 -14.76 0.37
CA GLY A 56 5.02 -15.32 1.72
C GLY A 56 5.52 -14.33 2.78
N ASP A 57 5.96 -13.13 2.39
CA ASP A 57 6.33 -12.10 3.35
C ASP A 57 5.10 -11.57 4.08
N ARG A 58 5.24 -11.33 5.39
CA ARG A 58 4.21 -10.67 6.18
C ARG A 58 4.50 -9.18 6.26
N VAL A 59 3.50 -8.36 5.92
CA VAL A 59 3.61 -6.90 5.85
C VAL A 59 2.54 -6.25 6.70
N SER A 60 2.87 -5.11 7.30
CA SER A 60 1.91 -4.23 7.98
C SER A 60 1.74 -2.98 7.13
N CYS A 61 0.52 -2.60 6.75
CA CYS A 61 0.23 -1.49 5.84
C CYS A 61 -0.98 -0.69 6.33
N TYR A 62 -1.01 0.62 6.05
CA TYR A 62 -2.23 1.40 6.23
C TYR A 62 -3.26 1.03 5.16
N LEU A 63 -4.49 0.75 5.59
CA LEU A 63 -5.62 0.56 4.69
C LEU A 63 -6.14 1.93 4.23
N ASP A 64 -5.79 2.36 3.02
CA ASP A 64 -6.05 3.74 2.58
C ASP A 64 -7.49 3.92 2.10
N CYS A 65 -7.86 3.24 1.02
CA CYS A 65 -9.19 3.28 0.46
C CYS A 65 -9.54 2.00 -0.28
N PHE A 66 -10.81 1.86 -0.70
CA PHE A 66 -11.24 0.77 -1.57
C PHE A 66 -11.44 1.28 -3.00
N ASP A 67 -10.67 0.73 -3.94
CA ASP A 67 -10.86 0.99 -5.37
C ASP A 67 -12.00 0.11 -5.88
N LYS A 68 -13.16 0.73 -6.11
CA LYS A 68 -14.37 0.06 -6.61
C LYS A 68 -14.22 -0.48 -8.03
N GLN A 69 -13.37 0.12 -8.85
CA GLN A 69 -13.16 -0.32 -10.24
C GLN A 69 -12.28 -1.57 -10.28
N LYS A 70 -11.20 -1.57 -9.49
CA LYS A 70 -10.26 -2.71 -9.39
C LYS A 70 -10.75 -3.79 -8.42
N ARG A 71 -11.71 -3.47 -7.56
CA ARG A 71 -12.19 -4.30 -6.44
C ARG A 71 -11.04 -4.76 -5.54
N LYS A 72 -10.24 -3.79 -5.10
CA LYS A 72 -9.06 -4.01 -4.24
C LYS A 72 -8.97 -2.91 -3.20
N PHE A 73 -8.43 -3.26 -2.05
CA PHE A 73 -8.00 -2.24 -1.09
C PHE A 73 -6.66 -1.67 -1.53
N ILE A 74 -6.51 -0.35 -1.42
CA ILE A 74 -5.24 0.33 -1.65
C ILE A 74 -4.51 0.38 -0.31
N LEU A 75 -3.26 -0.07 -0.34
CA LEU A 75 -2.39 -0.16 0.82
C LEU A 75 -1.26 0.85 0.72
N ARG A 76 -0.92 1.44 1.86
CA ARG A 76 0.23 2.34 2.00
C ARG A 76 1.16 1.82 3.10
N PRO A 77 2.40 1.40 2.78
CA PRO A 77 3.31 0.90 3.80
C PRO A 77 3.71 1.99 4.83
N PRO A 78 3.86 1.63 6.12
CA PRO A 78 4.32 2.51 7.18
C PRO A 78 5.84 2.72 7.05
N GLY A 79 6.31 3.95 7.24
CA GLY A 79 7.75 4.25 7.19
C GLY A 79 8.32 4.51 5.79
N GLN A 80 7.62 4.12 4.71
CA GLN A 80 7.93 4.60 3.37
C GLN A 80 7.50 6.07 3.23
N VAL A 81 8.46 6.92 2.95
CA VAL A 81 8.24 8.34 2.73
C VAL A 81 7.67 8.50 1.32
N PRO A 82 6.48 9.09 1.11
CA PRO A 82 5.93 9.30 -0.23
C PRO A 82 6.97 9.97 -1.14
N LEU A 83 7.06 9.55 -2.41
CA LEU A 83 8.03 10.10 -3.37
C LEU A 83 8.02 11.63 -3.39
N ALA A 84 6.85 12.26 -3.24
CA ALA A 84 6.71 13.72 -3.12
C ALA A 84 7.52 14.33 -1.96
N GLU A 85 7.50 13.70 -0.79
CA GLU A 85 8.25 14.12 0.40
C GLU A 85 9.74 13.80 0.26
N ARG A 86 10.10 12.71 -0.44
CA ARG A 86 11.49 12.41 -0.81
C ARG A 86 12.06 13.48 -1.77
N LEU A 87 11.28 13.86 -2.78
CA LEU A 87 11.63 14.90 -3.75
C LEU A 87 11.80 16.28 -3.08
N ARG A 88 11.01 16.58 -2.05
CA ARG A 88 11.17 17.80 -1.25
C ARG A 88 12.50 17.81 -0.49
N ARG A 89 12.83 16.72 0.21
CA ARG A 89 14.10 16.59 0.96
C ARG A 89 15.33 16.72 0.05
N LEU A 90 15.27 16.18 -1.17
CA LEU A 90 16.34 16.32 -2.16
C LEU A 90 16.52 17.76 -2.67
N LYS A 91 15.44 18.53 -2.79
CA LYS A 91 15.52 19.96 -3.15
C LYS A 91 16.12 20.79 -2.02
N GLU A 92 15.80 20.47 -0.77
CA GLU A 92 16.32 21.17 0.41
C GLU A 92 17.83 20.92 0.60
N GLN A 93 18.34 19.70 0.32
CA GLN A 93 19.78 19.40 0.38
C GLN A 93 20.62 20.08 -0.70
N ARG A 94 20.06 20.33 -1.89
CA ARG A 94 20.75 21.09 -2.96
C ARG A 94 20.78 22.60 -2.73
N GLY A 95 20.00 23.12 -1.78
CA GLY A 95 19.96 24.54 -1.43
C GLY A 95 20.96 24.99 -0.37
N LEU A 96 21.72 24.07 0.25
CA LEU A 96 22.64 24.37 1.36
C LEU A 96 24.14 24.40 0.98
N SER A 97 24.45 24.35 -0.31
CA SER A 97 25.83 24.36 -0.81
C SER A 97 26.18 25.61 -1.63
N SER A 98 25.63 26.77 -1.24
CA SER A 98 26.02 28.09 -1.77
C SER A 98 26.37 29.03 -0.63
#